data_AF-A0A952N3Z2-F1
#
_entry.id   AF-A0A952N3Z2-F1
#
_cell.length_a   1.000
_cell.length_b   1.000
_cell.length_c   1.000
_cell.angle_alpha   90.00
_cell.angle_beta   90.00
_cell.angle_gamma   90.00
#
_symmetry.space_group_name_H-M   'P 1'
#
loop_
_entity.id
_entity.type
_entity.pdbx_description
1 polymer ?
#
loop_
_entity_poly.entity_id
_entity_poly.type
_entity_poly.pdbx_seq_one_letter_code
_entity_poly.pdbx_strand_id
1 'polypeptide(L)'
;MKLIRIFIKTLVPVFLIFAIAVSCSRQDKAQEQPQDEQPTESAPVKPDDALMLHHDYDIKPLYGVYLHESNTTGFTAILEIIPSGNDLSFSLSVKQNNCTGQAEGDIGIGVYTETEYAGFSDNLDCRMEFLFNLTRQSIRLQEVGHCTLHESGCSFNGVYVKRE
;
A
#
# COMPACT_ATOMS: atom_id res chain seq x y z
N MET A 1 -57.68 25.75 -1.07
CA MET A 1 -58.09 24.81 0.01
C MET A 1 -56.84 24.23 0.66
N LYS A 2 -56.75 24.35 2.00
CA LYS A 2 -55.95 23.65 3.05
C LYS A 2 -54.73 22.82 2.60
N LEU A 3 -53.49 23.21 2.97
CA LEU A 3 -52.72 22.78 4.18
C LEU A 3 -52.54 21.25 4.24
N ILE A 4 -51.30 20.72 4.24
CA ILE A 4 -50.56 20.45 5.47
C ILE A 4 -49.03 20.41 5.20
N ARG A 5 -48.28 21.15 6.02
CA ARG A 5 -46.84 21.00 6.25
C ARG A 5 -46.64 19.97 7.37
N ILE A 6 -45.66 19.06 7.26
CA ILE A 6 -45.06 18.41 8.44
C ILE A 6 -43.54 18.46 8.29
N PHE A 7 -42.96 19.32 9.12
CA PHE A 7 -41.57 19.31 9.55
C PHE A 7 -41.34 18.08 10.43
N ILE A 8 -40.30 17.28 10.18
CA ILE A 8 -39.66 16.49 11.24
C ILE A 8 -38.20 16.93 11.31
N LYS A 9 -37.99 17.82 12.28
CA LYS A 9 -36.73 18.27 12.83
C LYS A 9 -36.11 17.13 13.66
N THR A 10 -34.79 17.00 13.54
CA THR A 10 -33.82 16.81 14.63
C THR A 10 -34.20 15.89 15.79
N LEU A 11 -33.45 14.80 16.00
CA LEU A 11 -32.89 14.36 17.30
C LEU A 11 -32.41 12.90 17.18
N VAL A 12 -31.10 12.68 17.10
CA VAL A 12 -30.47 11.51 17.72
C VAL A 12 -29.17 11.99 18.37
N PRO A 13 -29.17 12.28 19.68
CA PRO A 13 -27.97 12.59 20.41
C PRO A 13 -27.26 11.29 20.81
N VAL A 14 -25.94 11.28 20.60
CA VAL A 14 -24.91 10.88 21.56
C VAL A 14 -25.40 9.91 22.65
N PHE A 15 -25.32 8.61 22.38
CA PHE A 15 -25.42 7.56 23.38
C PHE A 15 -24.38 6.48 23.08
N LEU A 16 -23.71 6.01 24.14
CA LEU A 16 -22.67 4.97 24.19
C LEU A 16 -21.21 5.39 23.92
N ILE A 17 -20.75 6.41 24.64
CA ILE A 17 -19.42 6.38 25.27
C ILE A 17 -19.60 5.76 26.66
N PHE A 18 -19.76 4.43 26.79
CA PHE A 18 -19.73 3.70 28.07
C PHE A 18 -19.69 2.18 27.82
N ALA A 19 -18.55 1.67 27.38
CA ALA A 19 -18.24 0.23 27.44
C ALA A 19 -16.73 0.02 27.60
N ILE A 20 -16.14 0.72 28.58
CA ILE A 20 -14.77 0.46 29.05
C ILE A 20 -14.88 0.22 30.54
N ALA A 21 -15.18 -1.01 30.95
CA ALA A 21 -14.83 -1.57 32.25
C ALA A 21 -15.26 -3.04 32.33
N VAL A 22 -14.40 -3.84 32.97
CA VAL A 22 -14.67 -5.18 33.53
C VAL A 22 -14.43 -6.38 32.61
N SER A 23 -13.17 -6.82 32.53
CA SER A 23 -12.76 -8.15 33.03
C SER A 23 -11.25 -8.37 32.90
N CYS A 24 -10.51 -7.83 33.87
CA CYS A 24 -9.15 -8.27 34.18
C CYS A 24 -9.04 -8.40 35.71
N SER A 25 -9.24 -9.63 36.22
CA SER A 25 -8.89 -10.16 37.55
C SER A 25 -9.65 -11.48 37.72
N ARG A 26 -9.13 -12.60 38.24
CA ARG A 26 -7.83 -13.06 38.74
C ARG A 26 -8.08 -14.52 39.16
N GLN A 27 -7.11 -15.43 38.99
CA GLN A 27 -6.76 -16.54 39.92
C GLN A 27 -5.67 -17.38 39.21
N ASP A 28 -4.39 -17.17 39.52
CA ASP A 28 -3.61 -17.73 40.64
C ASP A 28 -3.47 -19.27 40.61
N LYS A 29 -2.27 -19.73 40.20
CA LYS A 29 -1.48 -20.74 40.93
C LYS A 29 0.02 -20.48 40.73
N ALA A 30 0.67 -20.00 41.79
CA ALA A 30 2.04 -20.34 42.13
C ALA A 30 2.05 -21.83 42.60
N GLN A 31 3.12 -22.62 42.66
CA GLN A 31 4.55 -22.38 42.79
C GLN A 31 5.23 -23.76 42.68
N GLU A 32 6.39 -23.91 42.01
CA GLU A 32 7.51 -24.74 42.50
C GLU A 32 8.76 -24.56 41.61
N GLN A 33 9.79 -23.97 42.21
CA GLN A 33 11.22 -24.08 41.89
C GLN A 33 11.88 -24.40 43.25
N PRO A 34 13.05 -25.06 43.34
CA PRO A 34 14.29 -24.60 42.68
C PRO A 34 15.33 -25.70 42.35
N GLN A 35 16.54 -25.24 41.96
CA GLN A 35 17.82 -25.94 41.73
C GLN A 35 18.06 -26.40 40.28
N ASP A 36 19.22 -26.20 39.65
CA ASP A 36 20.50 -25.62 40.06
C ASP A 36 21.26 -25.18 38.79
N GLU A 37 22.30 -24.39 39.02
CA GLU A 37 23.16 -23.67 38.09
C GLU A 37 23.75 -24.50 36.93
N GLN A 38 23.75 -23.93 35.72
CA GLN A 38 24.92 -24.00 34.83
C GLN A 38 24.92 -22.82 33.85
N PRO A 39 25.92 -21.92 33.86
CA PRO A 39 26.06 -20.91 32.82
C PRO A 39 26.63 -21.60 31.57
N THR A 40 25.76 -22.08 30.69
CA THR A 40 26.19 -22.39 29.33
C THR A 40 26.39 -21.07 28.62
N GLU A 41 27.67 -20.70 28.52
CA GLU A 41 28.25 -19.68 27.64
C GLU A 41 27.43 -19.51 26.37
N SER A 42 26.51 -18.53 26.38
CA SER A 42 25.86 -18.03 25.19
C SER A 42 26.93 -17.31 24.39
N ALA A 43 27.51 -18.05 23.44
CA ALA A 43 28.32 -17.46 22.38
C ALA A 43 27.59 -16.21 21.86
N PRO A 44 28.31 -15.08 21.64
CA PRO A 44 27.68 -13.89 21.09
C PRO A 44 27.14 -14.27 19.70
N VAL A 45 25.82 -14.32 19.57
CA VAL A 45 25.17 -14.34 18.26
C VAL A 45 25.61 -13.03 17.60
N LYS A 46 26.53 -13.14 16.64
CA LYS A 46 26.95 -11.99 15.85
C LYS A 46 25.69 -11.38 15.23
N PRO A 47 25.48 -10.06 15.30
CA PRO A 47 24.35 -9.40 14.65
C PRO A 47 24.39 -9.46 13.12
N ASP A 48 25.41 -10.08 12.53
CA ASP A 48 25.72 -10.00 11.11
C ASP A 48 25.04 -11.09 10.25
N ASP A 49 24.34 -12.04 10.87
CA ASP A 49 23.57 -13.07 10.15
C ASP A 49 22.11 -12.64 9.88
N ALA A 50 21.85 -11.34 9.81
CA ALA A 50 20.75 -10.82 8.99
C ALA A 50 21.15 -11.05 7.53
N LEU A 51 21.01 -12.31 7.12
CA LEU A 51 21.28 -12.88 5.82
C LEU A 51 20.66 -11.98 4.73
N MET A 52 21.46 -11.04 4.23
CA MET A 52 21.28 -10.39 2.94
C MET A 52 21.38 -11.49 1.89
N LEU A 53 20.30 -12.24 1.72
CA LEU A 53 20.16 -13.15 0.60
C LEU A 53 19.97 -12.24 -0.62
N HIS A 54 21.09 -11.87 -1.24
CA HIS A 54 21.11 -11.26 -2.57
C HIS A 54 20.63 -12.32 -3.56
N HIS A 55 19.32 -12.54 -3.60
CA HIS A 55 18.71 -13.04 -4.81
C HIS A 55 18.94 -11.96 -5.88
N ASP A 56 19.63 -12.33 -6.96
CA ASP A 56 19.70 -11.53 -8.19
C ASP A 56 18.29 -11.49 -8.82
N TYR A 57 17.40 -10.69 -8.25
CA TYR A 57 16.06 -10.49 -8.80
C TYR A 57 16.18 -9.69 -10.09
N ASP A 58 15.72 -10.29 -11.20
CA ASP A 58 15.67 -9.58 -12.47
C ASP A 58 14.47 -8.62 -12.49
N ILE A 59 14.77 -7.32 -12.42
CA ILE A 59 13.77 -6.24 -12.51
C ILE A 59 13.57 -5.73 -13.95
N LYS A 60 14.42 -6.14 -14.90
CA LYS A 60 14.30 -5.70 -16.31
C LYS A 60 12.96 -6.03 -16.95
N PRO A 61 12.29 -7.16 -16.65
CA PRO A 61 10.96 -7.44 -17.18
C PRO A 61 9.92 -6.38 -16.79
N LEU A 62 10.15 -5.61 -15.73
CA LEU A 62 9.25 -4.55 -15.28
C LEU A 62 9.33 -3.28 -16.12
N TYR A 63 10.39 -3.07 -16.90
CA TYR A 63 10.54 -1.86 -17.70
C TYR A 63 9.53 -1.81 -18.85
N GLY A 64 9.02 -0.62 -19.13
CA GLY A 64 8.16 -0.35 -20.28
C GLY A 64 6.97 0.52 -19.94
N VAL A 65 6.11 0.67 -20.94
CA VAL A 65 4.89 1.46 -20.84
C VAL A 65 3.72 0.55 -20.54
N TYR A 66 2.91 0.94 -19.57
CA TYR A 66 1.71 0.25 -19.14
C TYR A 66 0.51 1.18 -19.31
N LEU A 67 -0.60 0.60 -19.76
CA LEU A 67 -1.85 1.31 -19.99
C LEU A 67 -2.90 0.83 -18.99
N HIS A 68 -3.63 1.76 -18.41
CA HIS A 68 -4.69 1.41 -17.47
C HIS A 68 -5.82 0.65 -18.17
N GLU A 69 -6.33 -0.42 -17.54
CA GLU A 69 -7.39 -1.31 -18.09
C GLU A 69 -8.78 -0.67 -18.24
N SER A 70 -8.95 0.60 -17.90
CA SER A 70 -10.27 1.24 -17.92
C SER A 70 -10.71 1.44 -19.37
N ASN A 71 -11.95 1.07 -19.65
CA ASN A 71 -12.59 1.24 -20.96
C ASN A 71 -13.43 2.52 -21.05
N THR A 72 -13.31 3.42 -20.07
CA THR A 72 -14.15 4.62 -20.03
C THR A 72 -13.75 5.58 -21.16
N THR A 73 -14.71 6.01 -21.97
CA THR A 73 -14.44 6.91 -23.09
C THR A 73 -13.74 8.19 -22.63
N GLY A 74 -12.62 8.51 -23.29
CA GLY A 74 -11.83 9.71 -23.00
C GLY A 74 -10.96 9.61 -21.75
N PHE A 75 -10.97 8.48 -21.05
CA PHE A 75 -9.98 8.19 -20.01
C PHE A 75 -8.70 7.65 -20.65
N THR A 76 -7.56 8.15 -20.19
CA THR A 76 -6.25 7.64 -20.54
C THR A 76 -5.37 7.76 -19.32
N ALA A 77 -4.78 6.66 -18.88
CA ALA A 77 -3.72 6.68 -17.90
C ALA A 77 -2.56 5.81 -18.36
N ILE A 78 -1.36 6.39 -18.28
CA ILE A 78 -0.11 5.81 -18.79
C ILE A 78 0.88 5.81 -17.64
N LEU A 79 1.39 4.62 -17.33
CA LEU A 79 2.48 4.39 -16.37
C LEU A 79 3.69 3.92 -17.16
N GLU A 80 4.80 4.61 -17.06
CA GLU A 80 6.08 4.18 -17.60
C GLU A 80 7.01 3.80 -16.46
N ILE A 81 7.64 2.62 -16.56
CA ILE A 81 8.68 2.15 -15.65
C ILE A 81 10.01 2.15 -16.39
N ILE A 82 10.99 2.88 -15.85
CA ILE A 82 12.32 3.02 -16.43
C ILE A 82 13.40 2.58 -15.43
N PRO A 83 14.59 2.15 -15.91
CA PRO A 83 15.71 1.82 -15.03
C PRO A 83 16.21 3.06 -14.28
N SER A 84 16.55 2.89 -13.00
CA SER A 84 17.18 3.91 -12.16
C SER A 84 18.32 3.31 -11.33
N GLY A 85 19.50 3.18 -11.96
CA GLY A 85 20.61 2.44 -11.35
C GLY A 85 20.25 0.96 -11.15
N ASN A 86 20.16 0.54 -9.88
CA ASN A 86 19.71 -0.81 -9.49
C ASN A 86 18.22 -0.86 -9.11
N ASP A 87 17.54 0.28 -9.15
CA ASP A 87 16.15 0.46 -8.76
C ASP A 87 15.26 0.80 -9.97
N LEU A 88 13.99 1.10 -9.70
CA LEU A 88 13.01 1.54 -10.68
C LEU A 88 12.67 3.01 -10.47
N SER A 89 12.52 3.77 -11.55
CA SER A 89 11.76 5.02 -11.54
C SER A 89 10.48 4.86 -12.36
N PHE A 90 9.51 5.73 -12.09
CA PHE A 90 8.27 5.79 -12.85
C PHE A 90 7.89 7.20 -13.27
N SER A 91 7.13 7.27 -14.36
CA SER A 91 6.33 8.44 -14.72
C SER A 91 4.89 7.99 -14.96
N LEU A 92 3.94 8.73 -14.40
CA LEU A 92 2.54 8.39 -14.41
C LEU A 92 1.73 9.61 -14.83
N SER A 93 0.79 9.40 -15.73
CA SER A 93 -0.15 10.44 -16.13
C SER A 93 -1.56 9.88 -16.20
N VAL A 94 -2.53 10.70 -15.80
CA VAL A 94 -3.96 10.44 -15.98
C VAL A 94 -4.60 11.64 -16.67
N LYS A 95 -5.49 11.35 -17.62
CA LYS A 95 -6.27 12.34 -18.35
C LYS A 95 -7.67 11.81 -18.63
N GLN A 96 -8.67 12.52 -18.13
CA GLN A 96 -10.08 12.36 -18.45
C GLN A 96 -10.78 13.70 -18.25
N ASN A 97 -12.00 13.92 -18.77
CA ASN A 97 -12.73 15.19 -18.60
C ASN A 97 -12.63 15.76 -17.16
N ASN A 98 -12.07 16.97 -17.02
CA ASN A 98 -11.79 17.64 -15.74
C ASN A 98 -10.98 16.77 -14.75
N CYS A 99 -10.07 15.99 -15.29
CA CYS A 99 -9.23 15.09 -14.52
C CYS A 99 -7.87 15.00 -15.18
N THR A 100 -6.92 15.78 -14.66
CA THR A 100 -5.51 15.70 -15.05
C THR A 100 -4.67 15.42 -13.82
N GLY A 101 -3.70 14.53 -13.94
CA GLY A 101 -2.73 14.26 -12.89
C GLY A 101 -1.43 13.74 -13.47
N GLN A 102 -0.32 14.07 -12.81
CA GLN A 102 1.02 13.60 -13.15
C GLN A 102 1.79 13.29 -11.88
N ALA A 103 2.51 12.18 -11.88
CA ALA A 103 3.38 11.79 -10.79
C ALA A 103 4.64 11.15 -11.33
N GLU A 104 5.78 11.44 -10.71
CA GLU A 104 7.07 10.86 -11.04
C GLU A 104 7.83 10.57 -9.75
N GLY A 105 8.71 9.58 -9.78
CA GLY A 105 9.55 9.26 -8.64
C GLY A 105 10.23 7.91 -8.76
N ASP A 106 10.84 7.51 -7.67
CA ASP A 106 11.49 6.21 -7.54
C ASP A 106 10.57 5.22 -6.81
N ILE A 107 10.72 3.93 -7.12
CA ILE A 107 10.01 2.83 -6.48
C ILE A 107 11.03 2.01 -5.70
N GLY A 108 10.91 2.01 -4.38
CA GLY A 108 11.62 1.07 -3.52
C GLY A 108 10.89 -0.27 -3.51
N ILE A 109 11.53 -1.34 -4.01
CA ILE A 109 10.95 -2.69 -3.94
C ILE A 109 11.35 -3.34 -2.61
N GLY A 110 10.34 -3.79 -1.86
CA GLY A 110 10.54 -4.44 -0.56
C GLY A 110 10.17 -5.92 -0.53
N VAL A 111 9.46 -6.40 -1.56
CA VAL A 111 8.99 -7.79 -1.63
C VAL A 111 9.29 -8.34 -3.01
N TYR A 112 9.87 -9.53 -3.02
CA TYR A 112 10.16 -10.29 -4.22
C TYR A 112 9.72 -11.73 -4.05
N THR A 113 8.90 -12.21 -4.99
CA THR A 113 8.47 -13.61 -5.08
C THR A 113 8.66 -14.09 -6.52
N GLU A 114 8.49 -15.39 -6.77
CA GLU A 114 8.61 -15.95 -8.12
C GLU A 114 7.62 -15.35 -9.13
N THR A 115 6.46 -14.87 -8.66
CA THR A 115 5.37 -14.40 -9.53
C THR A 115 5.03 -12.93 -9.36
N GLU A 116 5.47 -12.31 -8.26
CA GLU A 116 5.06 -10.96 -7.88
C GLU A 116 6.17 -10.20 -7.17
N TYR A 117 6.35 -8.93 -7.53
CA TYR A 117 7.15 -7.98 -6.75
C TYR A 117 6.23 -6.90 -6.17
N ALA A 118 6.59 -6.34 -5.01
CA ALA A 118 5.88 -5.22 -4.44
C ALA A 118 6.84 -4.12 -3.99
N GLY A 119 6.48 -2.88 -4.33
CA GLY A 119 7.25 -1.69 -3.97
C GLY A 119 6.35 -0.50 -3.68
N PHE A 120 6.97 0.59 -3.24
CA PHE A 120 6.27 1.82 -2.92
C PHE A 120 7.08 3.05 -3.36
N SER A 121 6.38 4.13 -3.63
CA SER A 121 6.95 5.46 -3.77
C SER A 121 6.43 6.35 -2.64
N ASP A 122 7.36 6.88 -1.85
CA ASP A 122 7.04 7.74 -0.70
C ASP A 122 7.20 9.21 -1.09
N ASN A 123 6.23 9.72 -1.84
CA ASN A 123 6.10 11.13 -2.17
C ASN A 123 5.10 11.79 -1.20
N LEU A 124 5.48 12.92 -0.60
CA LEU A 124 4.64 13.66 0.35
C LEU A 124 3.30 14.11 -0.24
N ASP A 125 3.25 14.35 -1.55
CA ASP A 125 2.07 14.78 -2.28
C ASP A 125 1.21 13.60 -2.75
N CYS A 126 1.78 12.39 -2.87
CA CYS A 126 1.05 11.21 -3.28
C CYS A 126 1.85 9.93 -3.01
N ARG A 127 1.58 9.26 -1.89
CA ARG A 127 2.20 7.97 -1.61
C ARG A 127 1.52 6.88 -2.44
N MET A 128 2.31 6.02 -3.09
CA MET A 128 1.82 4.97 -3.97
C MET A 128 2.44 3.61 -3.64
N GLU A 129 1.64 2.56 -3.77
CA GLU A 129 2.03 1.16 -3.71
C GLU A 129 1.88 0.53 -5.10
N PHE A 130 2.86 -0.30 -5.47
CA PHE A 130 2.95 -0.98 -6.75
C PHE A 130 3.03 -2.48 -6.49
N LEU A 131 2.09 -3.24 -7.05
CA LEU A 131 2.13 -4.70 -7.08
C LEU A 131 2.32 -5.16 -8.52
N PHE A 132 3.52 -5.62 -8.83
CA PHE A 132 3.91 -6.10 -10.15
C PHE A 132 3.58 -7.59 -10.27
N ASN A 133 2.69 -7.96 -11.20
CA ASN A 133 2.41 -9.35 -11.53
C ASN A 133 3.24 -9.77 -12.75
N LEU A 134 4.26 -10.60 -12.52
CA LEU A 134 5.22 -11.01 -13.55
C LEU A 134 4.59 -11.90 -14.62
N THR A 135 3.61 -12.73 -14.25
CA THR A 135 2.93 -13.64 -15.17
C THR A 135 1.99 -12.91 -16.12
N ARG A 136 1.24 -11.93 -15.62
CA ARG A 136 0.26 -11.16 -16.40
C ARG A 136 0.84 -9.90 -17.03
N GLN A 137 2.09 -9.57 -16.71
CA GLN A 137 2.74 -8.33 -17.13
C GLN A 137 1.87 -7.11 -16.80
N SER A 138 1.37 -7.07 -15.57
CA SER A 138 0.51 -6.00 -15.09
C SER A 138 0.99 -5.43 -13.76
N ILE A 139 0.60 -4.20 -13.48
CA ILE A 139 0.89 -3.49 -12.25
C ILE A 139 -0.43 -3.06 -11.65
N ARG A 140 -0.72 -3.51 -10.44
CA ARG A 140 -1.77 -2.90 -9.64
C ARG A 140 -1.16 -1.74 -8.87
N LEU A 141 -1.66 -0.53 -9.13
CA LEU A 141 -1.23 0.69 -8.46
C LEU A 141 -2.30 1.10 -7.45
N GLN A 142 -1.86 1.43 -6.24
CA GLN A 142 -2.73 1.95 -5.19
C GLN A 142 -2.17 3.23 -4.56
N GLU A 143 -2.98 4.27 -4.47
CA GLU A 143 -2.72 5.48 -3.69
C GLU A 143 -2.97 5.20 -2.21
N VAL A 144 -2.02 5.59 -1.37
CA VAL A 144 -2.08 5.41 0.09
C VAL A 144 -2.30 6.76 0.74
N GLY A 145 -3.53 7.02 1.15
CA GLY A 145 -3.91 8.27 1.81
C GLY A 145 -4.36 9.35 0.83
N HIS A 146 -4.04 10.60 1.12
CA HIS A 146 -4.42 11.73 0.29
C HIS A 146 -3.39 11.97 -0.82
N CYS A 147 -3.85 12.09 -2.06
CA CYS A 147 -3.03 12.43 -3.21
C CYS A 147 -3.44 13.80 -3.77
N THR A 148 -2.47 14.70 -3.91
CA THR A 148 -2.64 16.07 -4.43
C THR A 148 -2.10 16.23 -5.85
N LEU A 149 -1.53 15.16 -6.43
CA LEU A 149 -0.95 15.14 -7.77
C LEU A 149 -1.96 14.95 -8.91
N HIS A 150 -3.25 14.89 -8.58
CA HIS A 150 -4.36 14.86 -9.53
C HIS A 150 -5.55 15.67 -9.00
N GLU A 151 -6.47 16.06 -9.89
CA GLU A 151 -7.70 16.77 -9.51
C GLU A 151 -8.61 15.92 -8.59
N SER A 152 -9.53 16.57 -7.87
CA SER A 152 -10.47 15.87 -7.00
C SER A 152 -11.43 15.00 -7.82
N GLY A 153 -11.61 13.74 -7.42
CA GLY A 153 -12.39 12.76 -8.17
C GLY A 153 -11.59 12.01 -9.24
N CYS A 154 -10.32 12.39 -9.46
CA CYS A 154 -9.35 11.54 -10.14
C CYS A 154 -8.75 10.51 -9.20
N SER A 155 -8.11 9.52 -9.81
CA SER A 155 -7.23 8.61 -9.11
C SER A 155 -6.28 7.96 -10.10
N PHE A 156 -5.07 7.66 -9.63
CA PHE A 156 -4.12 6.76 -10.24
C PHE A 156 -4.41 5.29 -9.92
N ASN A 157 -5.31 4.99 -9.00
CA ASN A 157 -5.66 3.62 -8.63
C ASN A 157 -6.10 2.81 -9.83
N GLY A 158 -5.57 1.60 -9.98
CA GLY A 158 -6.02 0.71 -11.04
C GLY A 158 -5.08 -0.43 -11.35
N VAL A 159 -5.41 -1.14 -12.42
CA VAL A 159 -4.54 -2.14 -13.03
C VAL A 159 -4.03 -1.57 -14.35
N TYR A 160 -2.73 -1.62 -14.51
CA TYR A 160 -2.00 -1.17 -15.68
C TYR A 160 -1.39 -2.39 -16.36
N VAL A 161 -1.68 -2.59 -17.64
CA VAL A 161 -1.18 -3.74 -18.43
C VAL A 161 -0.10 -3.27 -19.37
N LYS A 162 0.99 -4.04 -19.45
CA LYS A 162 2.13 -3.72 -20.30
C LYS A 162 1.71 -3.66 -21.76
N ARG A 163 2.15 -2.62 -22.46
CA ARG A 163 1.99 -2.52 -23.90
C ARG A 163 3.11 -3.31 -24.58
N GLU A 164 2.74 -4.24 -25.45
CA GLU A 164 3.66 -4.99 -26.32
C GLU A 164 4.45 -4.07 -27.26
#